data_AF-A0A7G9LZ92-F1
#
_entry.id   AF-A0A7G9LZ92-F1
#
_cell.length_a   1.000
_cell.length_b   1.000
_cell.length_c   1.000
_cell.angle_alpha   90.00
_cell.angle_beta   90.00
_cell.angle_gamma   90.00
#
_symmetry.space_group_name_H-M   'P 1'
#
loop_
_entity.id
_entity.type
_entity.pdbx_description
1 polymer ?
#
loop_
_entity_poly.entity_id
_entity_poly.type
_entity_poly.pdbx_seq_one_letter_code
_entity_poly.pdbx_strand_id
1 'polypeptide(L)'
;MTIQEIKTIFIDTLSATTGIVKLENPVLDIDIDKVSKDNEEKPLEDYISVTEMNGGYSFVIAVTLLEGVSAKFISSQLFKQLSLVLRKKKIKLINLTIIFKGVTK
;
A
#
# COMPACT_ATOMS: atom_id res chain seq x y z
N MET A 1 1.33 11.31 16.48
CA MET A 1 0.47 10.98 15.32
C MET A 1 0.17 9.50 15.41
N THR A 2 -1.08 9.12 15.22
CA THR A 2 -1.55 7.74 15.37
C THR A 2 -1.24 6.92 14.12
N ILE A 3 -1.16 5.59 14.27
CA ILE A 3 -1.01 4.66 13.14
C ILE A 3 -2.16 4.84 12.15
N GLN A 4 -3.38 5.11 12.65
CA GLN A 4 -4.56 5.28 11.82
C GLN A 4 -4.47 6.52 10.93
N GLU A 5 -4.03 7.67 11.47
CA GLU A 5 -3.78 8.87 10.65
C GLU A 5 -2.72 8.63 9.56
N ILE A 6 -1.71 7.79 9.85
CA ILE A 6 -0.68 7.43 8.86
C ILE A 6 -1.23 6.52 7.77
N LYS A 7 -2.08 5.55 8.14
CA LYS A 7 -2.79 4.72 7.16
C LYS A 7 -3.64 5.59 6.23
N THR A 8 -4.38 6.56 6.76
CA THR A 8 -5.18 7.48 5.94
C THR A 8 -4.33 8.26 4.93
N ILE A 9 -3.20 8.83 5.35
CA ILE A 9 -2.28 9.51 4.43
C ILE A 9 -1.81 8.60 3.30
N PHE A 10 -1.54 7.34 3.63
CA PHE A 10 -1.08 6.36 2.66
C PHE A 10 -2.20 5.99 1.68
N ILE A 11 -3.45 5.84 2.15
CA ILE A 11 -4.65 5.63 1.31
C ILE A 11 -4.85 6.81 0.36
N ASP A 12 -4.74 8.04 0.85
CA ASP A 12 -4.87 9.25 0.02
C ASP A 12 -3.80 9.27 -1.08
N THR A 13 -2.57 8.87 -0.74
CA THR A 13 -1.45 8.79 -1.70
C THR A 13 -1.68 7.68 -2.74
N LEU A 14 -2.20 6.52 -2.32
CA LEU A 14 -2.56 5.42 -3.22
C LEU A 14 -3.67 5.82 -4.19
N SER A 15 -4.71 6.49 -3.69
CA SER A 15 -5.86 6.93 -4.47
C SER A 15 -5.47 7.95 -5.54
N ALA A 16 -4.42 8.73 -5.28
CA ALA A 16 -3.83 9.66 -6.24
C ALA A 16 -2.86 9.00 -7.24
N THR A 17 -2.54 7.71 -7.08
CA THR A 17 -1.61 6.98 -7.96
C THR A 17 -2.36 6.22 -9.04
N THR A 18 -2.33 6.75 -10.26
CA THR A 18 -2.89 6.08 -11.43
C THR A 18 -2.18 4.77 -11.73
N GLY A 19 -2.95 3.72 -12.07
CA GLY A 19 -2.41 2.41 -12.49
C GLY A 19 -2.42 1.34 -11.41
N ILE A 20 -2.84 1.67 -10.18
CA ILE A 20 -3.20 0.68 -9.15
C ILE A 20 -4.70 0.44 -9.26
N VAL A 21 -5.10 -0.81 -9.48
CA VAL A 21 -6.51 -1.18 -9.70
C VAL A 21 -7.16 -1.69 -8.43
N LYS A 22 -6.41 -2.42 -7.60
CA LYS A 22 -6.92 -3.03 -6.38
C LYS A 22 -5.86 -3.12 -5.30
N LEU A 23 -6.26 -2.88 -4.06
CA LEU A 23 -5.49 -3.24 -2.87
C LEU A 23 -5.83 -4.67 -2.47
N GLU A 24 -4.80 -5.44 -2.17
CA GLU A 24 -4.91 -6.83 -1.75
C GLU A 24 -4.35 -6.98 -0.34
N ASN A 25 -4.72 -8.06 0.36
CA ASN A 25 -4.16 -8.33 1.67
C ASN A 25 -2.65 -8.58 1.53
N PRO A 26 -1.77 -7.87 2.27
CA PRO A 26 -0.32 -8.03 2.17
C PRO A 26 0.17 -9.39 2.71
N VAL A 27 -0.67 -10.15 3.41
CA VAL A 27 -0.38 -11.54 3.74
C VAL A 27 -0.26 -12.35 2.44
N LEU A 28 0.87 -13.04 2.29
CA LEU A 28 1.04 -14.06 1.25
C LEU A 28 0.04 -15.17 1.57
N ASP A 29 -1.00 -15.30 0.75
CA ASP A 29 -1.99 -16.37 0.89
C ASP A 29 -1.30 -17.70 0.55
N ILE A 30 -0.70 -18.35 1.54
CA ILE A 30 -0.15 -19.71 1.43
C ILE A 30 -1.30 -20.75 1.43
N ASP A 31 -2.51 -20.35 1.83
CA ASP A 31 -3.73 -21.17 1.79
C ASP A 31 -4.67 -20.69 0.68
N ILE A 32 -4.48 -21.22 -0.53
CA ILE A 32 -5.38 -21.01 -1.69
C ILE A 32 -6.83 -21.49 -1.38
N ASP A 33 -7.01 -22.37 -0.39
CA ASP A 33 -8.31 -22.91 0.02
C ASP A 33 -9.11 -22.02 0.99
N LYS A 34 -8.56 -20.91 1.50
CA LYS A 34 -9.28 -20.00 2.42
C LYS A 34 -9.73 -18.68 1.79
N VAL A 35 -9.39 -18.41 0.53
CA VAL A 35 -9.75 -17.16 -0.18
C VAL A 35 -11.16 -17.23 -0.80
N SER A 36 -11.93 -18.28 -0.48
CA SER A 36 -13.35 -18.37 -0.86
C SER A 36 -14.22 -17.88 0.30
N LYS A 37 -14.84 -16.71 0.11
CA LYS A 37 -16.00 -16.16 0.87
C LYS A 37 -15.71 -15.21 2.05
N ASP A 38 -14.96 -14.15 1.80
CA ASP A 38 -15.12 -12.93 2.62
C ASP A 38 -15.22 -11.71 1.71
N ASN A 39 -16.41 -11.56 1.11
CA ASN A 39 -16.86 -10.35 0.39
C ASN A 39 -17.41 -9.31 1.39
N GLU A 40 -16.98 -9.32 2.65
CA GLU A 40 -17.16 -8.16 3.50
C GLU A 40 -16.14 -7.10 3.06
N GLU A 41 -16.63 -5.96 2.57
CA GLU A 41 -15.79 -4.80 2.25
C GLU A 41 -15.03 -4.37 3.51
N LYS A 42 -13.81 -4.89 3.67
CA LYS A 42 -12.94 -4.45 4.75
C LYS A 42 -12.53 -3.00 4.50
N PRO A 43 -12.41 -2.19 5.55
CA PRO A 43 -11.89 -0.83 5.44
C PRO A 43 -10.51 -0.86 4.75
N LEU A 44 -10.22 0.13 3.89
CA LEU A 44 -8.97 0.19 3.10
C LEU A 44 -7.72 0.17 4.00
N GLU A 45 -7.86 0.66 5.24
CA GLU A 45 -6.84 0.63 6.28
C GLU A 45 -6.34 -0.80 6.60
N ASP A 46 -7.17 -1.83 6.43
CA ASP A 46 -6.82 -3.21 6.75
C ASP A 46 -5.90 -3.84 5.70
N TYR A 47 -5.89 -3.29 4.48
CA TYR A 47 -5.01 -3.72 3.40
C TYR A 47 -3.62 -3.08 3.47
N ILE A 48 -3.38 -2.20 4.44
CA ILE A 48 -2.12 -1.49 4.62
C ILE A 48 -1.53 -1.86 5.97
N SER A 49 -0.35 -2.48 5.94
CA SER A 49 0.42 -2.72 7.15
C SER A 49 1.39 -1.55 7.37
N VAL A 50 1.31 -0.95 8.55
CA VAL A 50 2.18 0.15 8.98
C VAL A 50 2.85 -0.26 10.27
N THR A 51 4.18 -0.21 10.28
CA THR A 51 5.00 -0.51 11.45
C THR A 51 5.81 0.72 11.80
N GLU A 52 5.66 1.18 13.04
CA GLU A 52 6.56 2.20 13.59
C GLU A 52 7.92 1.58 13.89
N MET A 53 8.97 2.21 13.41
CA MET A 53 10.37 1.82 13.61
C MET A 53 11.13 3.06 14.12
N ASN A 54 12.29 2.89 14.76
CA ASN A 54 13.11 3.95 15.37
C ASN A 54 13.07 5.32 14.64
N GLY A 55 12.10 6.17 15.01
CA GLY A 55 11.90 7.52 14.47
C GLY A 55 11.21 7.64 13.10
N GLY A 56 10.48 6.63 12.63
CA GLY A 56 9.76 6.66 11.35
C GLY A 56 8.82 5.48 11.14
N TYR A 57 8.32 5.33 9.90
CA TYR A 57 7.33 4.30 9.57
C TYR A 57 7.77 3.47 8.37
N SER A 58 7.50 2.16 8.46
CA SER A 58 7.61 1.20 7.38
C SER A 58 6.21 0.83 6.91
N PHE A 59 6.01 0.78 5.60
CA PHE A 59 4.73 0.45 4.98
C PHE A 59 4.86 -0.83 4.18
N VAL A 60 3.84 -1.69 4.24
CA VAL A 60 3.71 -2.86 3.39
C VAL A 60 2.31 -2.89 2.79
N ILE A 61 2.25 -3.05 1.48
CA ILE A 61 1.01 -3.21 0.72
C ILE A 61 1.10 -4.30 -0.32
N ALA A 62 -0.05 -4.88 -0.67
CA ALA A 62 -0.19 -5.66 -1.88
C ALA A 62 -1.14 -4.96 -2.86
N VAL A 63 -0.76 -4.95 -4.13
CA VAL A 63 -1.51 -4.28 -5.20
C VAL A 63 -1.62 -5.14 -6.45
N THR A 64 -2.70 -4.92 -7.18
CA THR A 64 -2.88 -5.37 -8.57
C THR A 64 -2.75 -4.16 -9.49
N LEU A 65 -1.92 -4.29 -10.54
CA LEU A 65 -1.64 -3.22 -11.49
C LEU A 65 -2.53 -3.30 -12.72
N LEU A 66 -2.73 -2.17 -13.38
CA LEU A 66 -3.30 -2.12 -14.72
C LEU A 66 -2.29 -2.63 -15.76
N GLU A 67 -2.77 -3.32 -16.79
CA GLU A 67 -1.96 -3.77 -17.91
C GLU A 67 -1.24 -2.60 -18.59
N GLY A 68 0.01 -2.82 -18.97
CA GLY A 68 0.88 -1.77 -19.54
C GLY A 68 1.51 -0.83 -18.51
N VAL A 69 1.12 -0.89 -17.23
CA VAL A 69 1.74 -0.10 -16.16
C VAL A 69 2.94 -0.85 -15.57
N SER A 70 4.11 -0.21 -15.59
CA SER A 70 5.32 -0.79 -15.02
C SER A 70 5.29 -0.80 -13.49
N ALA A 71 5.56 -1.96 -12.88
CA ALA A 71 5.76 -2.09 -11.43
C ALA A 71 6.87 -1.17 -10.89
N LYS A 72 7.92 -0.94 -11.69
CA LYS A 72 9.00 0.00 -11.33
C LYS A 72 8.51 1.45 -11.34
N PHE A 73 7.65 1.80 -12.29
CA PHE A 73 7.04 3.13 -12.35
C PHE A 73 6.16 3.37 -11.13
N ILE A 74 5.27 2.43 -10.81
CA ILE A 74 4.35 2.54 -9.66
C ILE A 74 5.10 2.60 -8.34
N SER A 75 6.08 1.71 -8.13
CA SER A 75 6.88 1.73 -6.91
C SER A 75 7.67 3.03 -6.75
N SER A 76 8.25 3.56 -7.84
CA SER A 76 8.95 4.85 -7.80
C SER A 76 7.99 6.02 -7.52
N GLN A 77 6.82 6.04 -8.16
CA GLN A 77 5.83 7.09 -7.98
C GLN A 77 5.28 7.11 -6.55
N LEU A 78 4.86 5.95 -6.03
CA LEU A 78 4.38 5.82 -4.66
C LEU A 78 5.43 6.26 -3.66
N PHE A 79 6.66 5.77 -3.81
CA PHE A 79 7.75 6.13 -2.92
C PHE A 79 7.99 7.64 -2.92
N LYS A 80 8.03 8.28 -4.09
CA LYS A 80 8.24 9.73 -4.22
C LYS A 80 7.11 10.54 -3.59
N GLN A 81 5.87 10.20 -3.91
CA GLN A 81 4.69 10.91 -3.42
C GLN A 81 4.57 10.77 -1.89
N LEU A 82 4.65 9.55 -1.37
CA LEU A 82 4.57 9.29 0.05
C LEU A 82 5.71 9.96 0.82
N SER A 83 6.95 9.85 0.33
CA SER A 83 8.11 10.50 0.94
C SER A 83 7.92 12.01 1.04
N LEU A 84 7.35 12.63 0.00
CA LEU A 84 7.08 14.05 -0.03
C LEU A 84 6.00 14.45 0.98
N VAL A 85 4.89 13.70 1.05
CA VAL A 85 3.80 13.95 2.00
C VAL A 85 4.27 13.78 3.45
N LEU A 86 4.99 12.70 3.75
CA LEU A 86 5.53 12.44 5.09
C LEU A 86 6.57 13.49 5.50
N ARG A 87 7.45 13.91 4.57
CA ARG A 87 8.44 14.97 4.82
C ARG A 87 7.78 16.29 5.18
N LYS A 88 6.69 16.68 4.50
CA LYS A 88 5.90 17.89 4.85
C LYS A 88 5.36 17.85 6.27
N LYS A 89 5.08 16.66 6.79
CA LYS A 89 4.61 16.42 8.16
C LYS A 89 5.73 16.11 9.16
N LYS A 90 7.01 16.25 8.76
CA LYS A 90 8.20 15.92 9.57
C LYS A 90 8.26 14.46 10.02
N ILE A 91 7.72 13.55 9.21
CA ILE A 91 7.71 12.11 9.44
C ILE A 91 8.72 11.44 8.50
N LYS A 92 9.50 10.49 9.02
CA LYS A 92 10.48 9.74 8.23
C LYS A 92 9.85 8.48 7.64
N LEU A 93 9.96 8.32 6.32
CA LEU A 93 9.72 7.03 5.66
C LEU A 93 10.98 6.16 5.83
N ILE A 94 10.84 5.01 6.47
CA ILE A 94 11.94 4.06 6.66
C ILE A 94 12.00 3.09 5.49
N ASN A 95 10.85 2.50 5.16
CA ASN A 95 10.75 1.51 4.10
C ASN A 95 9.35 1.49 3.49
N LEU A 96 9.27 1.11 2.22
CA LEU A 96 8.02 0.88 1.49
C LEU A 96 8.15 -0.44 0.71
N THR A 97 7.45 -1.45 1.18
CA THR A 97 7.37 -2.76 0.51
C THR A 97 6.07 -2.83 -0.27
N ILE A 98 6.17 -3.13 -1.57
CA ILE A 98 5.03 -3.27 -2.47
C ILE A 98 5.06 -4.69 -3.05
N ILE A 99 4.00 -5.44 -2.79
CA ILE A 99 3.81 -6.80 -3.29
C ILE A 99 2.86 -6.71 -4.49
N PHE A 100 3.33 -7.11 -5.67
CA PHE A 100 2.49 -7.13 -6.87
C PHE A 100 1.83 -8.51 -6.97
N LYS A 101 0.53 -8.61 -6.67
CA LYS A 101 -0.22 -9.87 -6.71
C LYS A 101 -0.79 -10.20 -8.09
N GLY A 102 -0.89 -9.21 -8.99
CA GLY A 102 -1.38 -9.44 -10.33
C GLY A 102 -1.30 -8.23 -11.25
N VAL A 103 -1.66 -8.46 -12.50
CA VAL A 103 -1.89 -7.45 -13.54
C VAL A 103 -3.25 -7.72 -14.15
N THR A 104 -4.09 -6.71 -14.29
CA THR A 104 -5.43 -6.81 -14.88
C THR A 104 -5.58 -5.91 -16.10
N LYS A 105 -6.40 -6.34 -17.06
CA LYS A 105 -6.72 -5.59 -18.28
C LYS A 105 -7.61 -4.40 -18.01
#